data_AF-Q50FU2-F1
#
_entry.id   AF-Q50FU2-F1
#
_cell.length_a   1.000
_cell.length_b   1.000
_cell.length_c   1.000
_cell.angle_alpha   90.00
_cell.angle_beta   90.00
_cell.angle_gamma   90.00
#
_symmetry.space_group_name_H-M   'P 1'
#
loop_
_entity.id
_entity.type
_entity.pdbx_description
1 polymer ?
#
loop_
_entity_poly.entity_id
_entity_poly.type
_entity_poly.pdbx_seq_one_letter_code
_entity_poly.pdbx_strand_id
1 'polypeptide(L)'
;MKNYNKVLKTKKTENFSNSKNYEEQVVNWQQYFPTYHFDYKKNRDIALEEYKFCCKILESEERIFDNLIKYMLTFGTIIISLLSGASEKIKAIFKDVTENPNYIIWFIIALVLLFFIFMTKNFAEKQKSIIFAKRKIIILRRMLGMDYGTQEFLFKKGMLEGANMPFSIKLRFNYLYHIIPILCVTALLIIIHMFLGYSLMYAIVFNSIIIIALYLFYIYCILDINETILLVIIRILFSRLGINFVDNFEHVLYRAKLSAYECKRQKIDLDNLKKILVAIEDQKFYQHKGVDFKALCRALLSRGRKIPFFNKISFIKNIPFTGGSTITQQLFRTLFIENMNKKRYRRKIAEILLSYLWFNKILSKEEQLEIYLSAVRFDKKIFGIMQAIRHFYGGDKYIKNLSKAQSFFLIERVSVTSGTMLPKVIDTIVRLEKEKILNKEDIEDIIKIYTKAQQDNKITVFFKNRNILEELSKKYKHQN
;
A
#
# COMPACT_ATOMS: atom_id res chain seq x y z
N MET A 1 5.05 -54.79 -13.62
CA MET A 1 5.54 -53.39 -13.64
C MET A 1 5.50 -52.73 -15.03
N LYS A 2 4.36 -52.75 -15.75
CA LYS A 2 4.21 -52.03 -17.04
C LYS A 2 2.95 -51.17 -17.18
N ASN A 3 2.08 -51.11 -16.16
CA ASN A 3 0.83 -50.32 -16.22
C ASN A 3 0.73 -49.13 -15.25
N TYR A 4 1.78 -48.78 -14.51
CA TYR A 4 1.78 -47.58 -13.65
C TYR A 4 2.32 -46.31 -14.34
N ASN A 5 3.00 -46.44 -15.49
CA ASN A 5 3.61 -45.31 -16.21
C ASN A 5 2.72 -44.66 -17.29
N LYS A 6 1.51 -45.19 -17.54
CA LYS A 6 0.63 -44.65 -18.61
C LYS A 6 -0.40 -43.63 -18.10
N VAL A 7 -0.72 -43.61 -16.81
CA VAL A 7 -1.65 -42.64 -16.19
C VAL A 7 -0.96 -41.31 -15.85
N LEU A 8 0.37 -41.29 -15.69
CA LEU A 8 1.15 -40.07 -15.43
C LEU A 8 1.56 -39.31 -16.70
N LYS A 9 1.38 -39.91 -17.89
CA LYS A 9 1.75 -39.28 -19.19
C LYS A 9 0.60 -38.57 -19.91
N THR A 10 -0.66 -38.81 -19.54
CA THR A 10 -1.82 -38.17 -20.19
C THR A 10 -2.40 -36.95 -19.45
N LYS A 11 -1.95 -36.65 -18.22
CA LYS A 11 -2.31 -35.40 -17.51
C LYS A 11 -1.26 -34.29 -17.58
N LYS A 12 -0.15 -34.51 -18.30
CA LYS A 12 1.00 -33.58 -18.31
C LYS A 12 1.16 -32.76 -19.60
N THR A 13 0.26 -32.90 -20.58
CA THR A 13 0.44 -32.27 -21.90
C THR A 13 -0.69 -31.35 -22.35
N GLU A 14 -1.75 -31.12 -21.56
CA GLU A 14 -2.83 -30.19 -21.94
C GLU A 14 -2.80 -28.82 -21.23
N ASN A 15 -1.93 -28.62 -20.22
CA ASN A 15 -1.82 -27.34 -19.51
C ASN A 15 -0.51 -26.56 -19.77
N PHE A 16 0.33 -27.03 -20.71
CA PHE A 16 1.61 -26.39 -21.04
C PHE A 16 1.63 -25.64 -22.38
N SER A 17 0.50 -25.54 -23.09
CA SER A 17 0.39 -24.70 -24.29
C SER A 17 0.12 -23.22 -23.97
N ASN A 18 -0.31 -22.90 -22.74
CA ASN A 18 -0.56 -21.52 -22.30
C ASN A 18 0.68 -20.83 -21.66
N SER A 19 1.78 -21.54 -21.41
CA SER A 19 2.98 -20.93 -20.82
C SER A 19 3.82 -20.17 -21.85
N LYS A 20 3.79 -20.54 -23.14
CA LYS A 20 4.48 -19.79 -24.20
C LYS A 20 3.90 -18.39 -24.41
N ASN A 21 2.58 -18.23 -24.31
CA ASN A 21 1.92 -16.92 -24.36
C ASN A 21 2.20 -16.06 -23.11
N TYR A 22 2.45 -16.69 -21.96
CA TYR A 22 2.88 -15.98 -20.75
C TYR A 22 4.35 -15.54 -20.85
N GLU A 23 5.24 -16.40 -21.37
CA GLU A 23 6.65 -16.04 -21.55
C GLU A 23 6.85 -14.93 -22.59
N GLU A 24 6.12 -14.92 -23.71
CA GLU A 24 6.16 -13.81 -24.68
C GLU A 24 5.51 -12.51 -24.15
N GLN A 25 4.49 -12.60 -23.28
CA GLN A 25 3.95 -11.41 -22.59
C GLN A 25 4.87 -10.90 -21.47
N VAL A 26 5.74 -11.76 -20.93
CA VAL A 26 6.61 -11.41 -19.81
C VAL A 26 7.90 -10.69 -20.24
N VAL A 27 8.28 -10.79 -21.52
CA VAL A 27 9.53 -10.22 -22.03
C VAL A 27 9.47 -8.70 -22.28
N ASN A 28 8.29 -8.05 -22.26
CA ASN A 28 8.16 -6.61 -22.55
C ASN A 28 7.86 -5.70 -21.35
N TRP A 29 7.92 -6.20 -20.10
CA TRP A 29 7.74 -5.39 -18.89
C TRP A 29 8.90 -5.49 -17.89
N GLN A 30 10.10 -5.85 -18.34
CA GLN A 30 11.30 -5.64 -17.53
C GLN A 30 11.55 -4.12 -17.41
N GLN A 31 10.84 -3.48 -16.49
CA GLN A 31 11.15 -2.15 -16.00
C GLN A 31 12.56 -2.22 -15.46
N TYR A 32 13.47 -1.61 -16.19
CA TYR A 32 14.84 -1.39 -15.79
C TYR A 32 14.82 -0.52 -14.54
N PHE A 33 14.88 -1.14 -13.35
CA PHE A 33 14.87 -0.39 -12.11
C PHE A 33 16.30 0.11 -11.81
N PRO A 34 16.54 1.43 -11.83
CA PRO A 34 17.74 2.05 -11.36
C PRO A 34 17.76 1.93 -9.83
N THR A 35 18.89 1.47 -9.36
CA THR A 35 19.29 1.65 -7.98
C THR A 35 19.35 3.14 -7.66
N TYR A 36 19.36 3.46 -6.37
CA TYR A 36 19.83 4.74 -5.83
C TYR A 36 21.05 5.26 -6.59
N HIS A 37 21.39 6.55 -6.47
CA HIS A 37 22.73 7.04 -6.85
C HIS A 37 23.80 6.16 -6.18
N PHE A 38 24.22 5.11 -6.88
CA PHE A 38 25.15 4.12 -6.43
C PHE A 38 26.36 4.31 -7.30
N ASP A 39 27.26 5.15 -6.82
CA ASP A 39 28.58 5.21 -7.37
C ASP A 39 29.28 3.89 -7.07
N TYR A 40 29.27 2.99 -8.04
CA TYR A 40 29.86 1.66 -7.92
C TYR A 40 31.33 1.73 -7.49
N LYS A 41 32.07 2.78 -7.89
CA LYS A 41 33.49 2.91 -7.51
C LYS A 41 33.65 3.31 -6.04
N LYS A 42 32.72 4.10 -5.50
CA LYS A 42 32.82 4.62 -4.13
C LYS A 42 32.10 3.77 -3.08
N ASN A 43 30.98 3.14 -3.46
CA ASN A 43 30.03 2.57 -2.51
C ASN A 43 29.96 1.03 -2.54
N ARG A 44 30.72 0.37 -3.41
CA ARG A 44 30.72 -1.11 -3.55
C ARG A 44 31.12 -1.81 -2.25
N ASP A 45 32.18 -1.37 -1.60
CA ASP A 45 32.68 -2.03 -0.40
C ASP A 45 31.68 -1.93 0.75
N ILE A 46 31.02 -0.77 0.89
CA ILE A 46 29.94 -0.56 1.86
C ILE A 46 28.77 -1.52 1.58
N ALA A 47 28.35 -1.64 0.31
CA ALA A 47 27.28 -2.54 -0.07
C ALA A 47 27.64 -4.03 0.14
N LEU A 48 28.90 -4.41 -0.06
CA LEU A 48 29.40 -5.76 0.20
C LEU A 48 29.42 -6.09 1.70
N GLU A 49 29.89 -5.18 2.54
CA GLU A 49 29.90 -5.38 4.00
C GLU A 49 28.47 -5.46 4.56
N GLU A 50 27.57 -4.60 4.09
CA GLU A 50 26.15 -4.67 4.43
C GLU A 50 25.50 -5.99 3.97
N TYR A 51 25.90 -6.49 2.81
CA TYR A 51 25.43 -7.77 2.30
C TYR A 51 25.90 -8.94 3.19
N LYS A 52 27.19 -8.97 3.56
CA LYS A 52 27.75 -9.97 4.48
C LYS A 52 27.06 -9.92 5.85
N PHE A 53 26.84 -8.72 6.38
CA PHE A 53 26.14 -8.52 7.65
C PHE A 53 24.72 -9.11 7.60
N CYS A 54 23.97 -8.85 6.52
CA CYS A 54 22.65 -9.43 6.34
C CYS A 54 22.68 -10.96 6.25
N CYS A 55 23.66 -11.54 5.55
CA CYS A 55 23.81 -13.00 5.45
C CYS A 55 24.05 -13.62 6.84
N LYS A 56 24.91 -13.00 7.67
CA LYS A 56 25.16 -13.45 9.06
C LYS A 56 23.91 -13.44 9.92
N ILE A 57 23.01 -12.47 9.73
CA ILE A 57 21.69 -12.45 10.41
C ILE A 57 20.84 -13.65 10.00
N LEU A 58 20.83 -14.01 8.71
CA LEU A 58 20.07 -15.15 8.22
C LEU A 58 20.64 -16.50 8.67
N GLU A 59 21.96 -16.65 8.66
CA GLU A 59 22.62 -17.87 9.15
C GLU A 59 22.40 -18.11 10.65
N SER A 60 22.13 -17.03 11.41
CA SER A 60 21.83 -17.11 12.83
C SER A 60 20.34 -17.20 13.17
N GLU A 61 19.45 -17.24 12.16
CA GLU A 61 17.98 -17.28 12.33
C GLU A 61 17.54 -18.40 13.29
N GLU A 62 17.93 -19.65 13.02
CA GLU A 62 17.53 -20.81 13.84
C GLU A 62 18.08 -20.73 15.27
N ARG A 63 19.38 -20.39 15.42
CA ARG A 63 20.02 -20.30 16.74
C ARG A 63 19.37 -19.25 17.64
N ILE A 64 18.96 -18.12 17.06
CA ILE A 64 18.31 -17.03 17.81
C ILE A 64 16.96 -17.52 18.37
N PHE A 65 16.16 -18.21 17.54
CA PHE A 65 14.87 -18.71 17.97
C PHE A 65 15.00 -19.83 19.01
N ASP A 66 15.94 -20.76 18.83
CA ASP A 66 16.20 -21.82 19.78
C ASP A 66 16.61 -21.28 21.15
N ASN A 67 17.46 -20.25 21.19
CA ASN A 67 17.87 -19.62 22.44
C ASN A 67 16.69 -18.92 23.13
N LEU A 68 15.83 -18.22 22.38
CA LEU A 68 14.62 -17.60 22.94
C LEU A 68 13.71 -18.65 23.57
N ILE A 69 13.46 -19.77 22.87
CA ILE A 69 12.63 -20.88 23.39
C ILE A 69 13.23 -21.45 24.68
N LYS A 70 14.55 -21.69 24.71
CA LYS A 70 15.25 -22.18 25.91
C LYS A 70 15.07 -21.23 27.10
N TYR A 71 15.24 -19.92 26.91
CA TYR A 71 15.03 -18.94 27.98
C TYR A 71 13.60 -18.96 28.52
N MET A 72 12.60 -19.12 27.65
CA MET A 72 11.20 -19.20 28.08
C MET A 72 10.90 -20.48 28.87
N LEU A 73 11.45 -21.62 28.45
CA LEU A 73 11.31 -22.89 29.17
C LEU A 73 12.00 -22.82 30.53
N THR A 74 13.24 -22.33 30.60
CA THR A 74 13.98 -22.18 31.86
C THR A 74 13.22 -21.26 32.83
N PHE A 75 12.72 -20.12 32.35
CA PHE A 75 11.92 -19.22 33.19
C PHE A 75 10.65 -19.90 33.70
N GLY A 76 9.93 -20.62 32.82
CA GLY A 76 8.76 -21.40 33.21
C GLY A 76 9.07 -22.44 34.31
N THR A 77 10.18 -23.17 34.17
CA THR A 77 10.60 -24.16 35.19
C THR A 77 10.93 -23.53 36.54
N ILE A 78 11.56 -22.35 36.55
CA ILE A 78 11.86 -21.60 37.79
C ILE A 78 10.55 -21.21 38.49
N ILE A 79 9.59 -20.67 37.74
CA ILE A 79 8.29 -20.26 38.30
C ILE A 79 7.52 -21.47 38.86
N ILE A 80 7.50 -22.59 38.14
CA ILE A 80 6.85 -23.84 38.61
C ILE A 80 7.54 -24.35 39.89
N SER A 81 8.87 -24.36 39.94
CA SER A 81 9.63 -24.78 41.12
C SER A 81 9.36 -23.89 42.33
N LEU A 82 9.28 -22.57 42.14
CA LEU A 82 8.94 -21.62 43.19
C LEU A 82 7.53 -21.87 43.73
N LEU A 83 6.56 -22.15 42.85
CA LEU A 83 5.17 -22.39 43.25
C LEU A 83 4.97 -23.75 43.93
N SER A 84 5.63 -24.81 43.44
CA SER A 84 5.46 -26.18 43.94
C SER A 84 6.10 -26.43 45.31
N GLY A 85 7.19 -25.72 45.66
CA GLY A 85 7.97 -26.03 46.87
C GLY A 85 8.12 -24.87 47.85
N ALA A 86 7.90 -23.63 47.42
CA ALA A 86 8.14 -22.45 48.26
C ALA A 86 6.86 -21.69 48.63
N SER A 87 5.66 -22.07 48.15
CA SER A 87 4.45 -21.29 48.42
C SER A 87 4.16 -21.15 49.92
N GLU A 88 4.27 -22.22 50.71
CA GLU A 88 4.05 -22.16 52.17
C GLU A 88 5.18 -21.41 52.88
N LYS A 89 6.44 -21.63 52.47
CA LYS A 89 7.60 -20.93 53.04
C LYS A 89 7.61 -19.44 52.73
N ILE A 90 7.24 -19.05 51.52
CA ILE A 90 7.11 -17.66 51.07
C ILE A 90 5.95 -16.99 51.81
N LYS A 91 4.79 -17.66 51.94
CA LYS A 91 3.67 -17.15 52.74
C LYS A 91 4.07 -16.94 54.20
N ALA A 92 4.89 -17.83 54.77
CA ALA A 92 5.39 -17.69 56.13
C ALA A 92 6.36 -16.51 56.30
N ILE A 93 7.31 -16.32 55.39
CA ILE A 93 8.29 -15.21 55.43
C ILE A 93 7.61 -13.84 55.28
N PHE A 94 6.56 -13.76 54.45
CA PHE A 94 5.87 -12.49 54.16
C PHE A 94 4.62 -12.26 55.01
N LYS A 95 4.32 -13.17 55.96
CA LYS A 95 3.20 -13.03 56.90
C LYS A 95 3.28 -11.72 57.70
N ASP A 96 4.51 -11.29 58.01
CA ASP A 96 4.77 -10.08 58.80
C ASP A 96 4.81 -8.80 57.94
N VAL A 97 4.82 -8.93 56.60
CA VAL A 97 4.95 -7.81 55.65
C VAL A 97 3.61 -7.47 55.01
N THR A 98 2.72 -8.46 54.81
CA THR A 98 1.41 -8.24 54.18
C THR A 98 0.31 -9.06 54.86
N GLU A 99 -0.78 -8.39 55.26
CA GLU A 99 -1.94 -9.04 55.89
C GLU A 99 -2.64 -10.07 54.97
N ASN A 100 -2.48 -9.94 53.65
CA ASN A 100 -3.07 -10.85 52.67
C ASN A 100 -1.99 -11.53 51.79
N PRO A 101 -1.75 -12.85 51.98
CA PRO A 101 -0.73 -13.59 51.24
C PRO A 101 -0.99 -13.69 49.72
N ASN A 102 -2.20 -13.34 49.26
CA ASN A 102 -2.56 -13.38 47.85
C ASN A 102 -1.87 -12.27 47.02
N TYR A 103 -1.40 -11.17 47.63
CA TYR A 103 -0.71 -10.11 46.90
C TYR A 103 0.62 -10.58 46.29
N ILE A 104 1.31 -11.52 46.94
CA ILE A 104 2.57 -12.09 46.44
C ILE A 104 2.32 -12.90 45.15
N ILE A 105 1.22 -13.64 45.11
CA ILE A 105 0.82 -14.41 43.93
C ILE A 105 0.50 -13.48 42.76
N TRP A 106 -0.26 -12.40 43.01
CA TRP A 106 -0.55 -11.39 41.98
C TRP A 106 0.74 -10.70 41.50
N PHE A 107 1.69 -10.45 42.38
CA PHE A 107 3.00 -9.93 42.01
C PHE A 107 3.79 -10.90 41.12
N ILE A 108 3.80 -12.20 41.45
CA ILE A 108 4.44 -13.24 40.60
C ILE A 108 3.76 -13.31 39.23
N ILE A 109 2.42 -13.30 39.18
CA ILE A 109 1.67 -13.27 37.91
C ILE A 109 2.02 -12.02 37.09
N ALA A 110 2.13 -10.85 37.73
CA ALA A 110 2.52 -9.62 37.06
C ALA A 110 3.95 -9.70 36.50
N LEU A 111 4.91 -10.26 37.25
CA LEU A 111 6.29 -10.47 36.80
C LEU A 111 6.35 -11.45 35.63
N VAL A 112 5.59 -12.55 35.69
CA VAL A 112 5.42 -13.48 34.59
C VAL A 112 4.89 -12.76 33.36
N LEU A 113 3.80 -12.01 33.46
CA LEU A 113 3.23 -11.26 32.34
C LEU A 113 4.24 -10.28 31.75
N LEU A 114 4.98 -9.54 32.58
CA LEU A 114 6.00 -8.60 32.14
C LEU A 114 7.13 -9.30 31.38
N PHE A 115 7.63 -10.44 31.90
CA PHE A 115 8.63 -11.26 31.22
C PHE A 115 8.15 -11.69 29.83
N PHE A 116 6.92 -12.17 29.72
CA PHE A 116 6.40 -12.65 28.44
C PHE A 116 6.03 -11.53 27.47
N ILE A 117 5.62 -10.36 27.94
CA ILE A 117 5.51 -9.16 27.10
C ILE A 117 6.88 -8.82 26.51
N PHE A 118 7.93 -8.79 27.34
CA PHE A 118 9.30 -8.54 26.89
C PHE A 118 9.78 -9.60 25.88
N MET A 119 9.54 -10.89 26.15
CA MET A 119 9.92 -11.96 25.24
C MET A 119 9.15 -11.91 23.93
N THR A 120 7.85 -11.62 23.96
CA THR A 120 7.02 -11.45 22.75
C THR A 120 7.55 -10.31 21.88
N LYS A 121 7.93 -9.18 22.50
CA LYS A 121 8.55 -8.05 21.80
C LYS A 121 9.88 -8.45 21.16
N ASN A 122 10.78 -9.06 21.93
CA ASN A 122 12.09 -9.49 21.41
C ASN A 122 11.95 -10.49 20.26
N PHE A 123 11.01 -11.44 20.38
CA PHE A 123 10.73 -12.40 19.32
C PHE A 123 10.25 -11.71 18.03
N ALA A 124 9.29 -10.79 18.16
CA ALA A 124 8.79 -9.99 17.04
C ALA A 124 9.88 -9.13 16.38
N GLU A 125 10.76 -8.50 17.17
CA GLU A 125 11.87 -7.69 16.66
C GLU A 125 12.92 -8.53 15.92
N LYS A 126 13.25 -9.72 16.44
CA LYS A 126 14.15 -10.65 15.74
C LYS A 126 13.56 -11.11 14.41
N GLN A 127 12.28 -11.43 14.38
CA GLN A 127 11.61 -11.77 13.13
C GLN A 127 11.62 -10.61 12.12
N LYS A 128 11.35 -9.39 12.58
CA LYS A 128 11.47 -8.18 11.74
C LYS A 128 12.87 -8.03 11.16
N SER A 129 13.89 -8.18 11.99
CA SER A 129 15.30 -8.08 11.58
C SER A 129 15.64 -9.09 10.48
N ILE A 130 15.20 -10.35 10.63
CA ILE A 130 15.37 -11.39 9.63
C ILE A 130 14.69 -11.01 8.30
N ILE A 131 13.42 -10.59 8.34
CA ILE A 131 12.70 -10.21 7.12
C ILE A 131 13.33 -9.00 6.46
N PHE A 132 13.75 -7.98 7.22
CA PHE A 132 14.48 -6.84 6.67
C PHE A 132 15.83 -7.22 6.10
N ALA A 133 16.57 -8.16 6.69
CA ALA A 133 17.79 -8.70 6.12
C ALA A 133 17.52 -9.40 4.76
N LYS A 134 16.46 -10.23 4.68
CA LYS A 134 16.03 -10.86 3.41
C LYS A 134 15.71 -9.80 2.34
N ARG A 135 14.94 -8.77 2.70
CA ARG A 135 14.60 -7.64 1.82
C ARG A 135 15.83 -6.84 1.38
N LYS A 136 16.74 -6.54 2.31
CA LYS A 136 17.96 -5.76 2.06
C LYS A 136 18.92 -6.52 1.16
N ILE A 137 19.05 -7.83 1.32
CA ILE A 137 19.81 -8.71 0.41
C ILE A 137 19.33 -8.57 -1.03
N ILE A 138 18.02 -8.63 -1.28
CA ILE A 138 17.45 -8.47 -2.63
C ILE A 138 17.89 -7.13 -3.26
N ILE A 139 17.84 -6.04 -2.49
CA ILE A 139 18.24 -4.71 -2.96
C ILE A 139 19.76 -4.65 -3.21
N LEU A 140 20.56 -5.12 -2.25
CA LEU A 140 22.03 -5.07 -2.32
C LEU A 140 22.58 -5.93 -3.46
N ARG A 141 22.02 -7.13 -3.69
CA ARG A 141 22.44 -7.98 -4.81
C ARG A 141 22.25 -7.28 -6.15
N ARG A 142 21.09 -6.64 -6.31
CA ARG A 142 20.77 -5.84 -7.49
C ARG A 142 21.72 -4.65 -7.64
N MET A 143 22.05 -3.95 -6.55
CA MET A 143 23.02 -2.85 -6.54
C MET A 143 24.41 -3.28 -6.97
N LEU A 144 24.81 -4.48 -6.57
CA LEU A 144 26.11 -5.07 -6.89
C LEU A 144 26.16 -5.71 -8.29
N GLY A 145 25.06 -5.68 -9.05
CA GLY A 145 24.99 -6.30 -10.37
C GLY A 145 25.07 -7.83 -10.34
N MET A 146 24.78 -8.45 -9.18
CA MET A 146 24.74 -9.91 -9.07
C MET A 146 23.41 -10.39 -9.66
N ASP A 147 23.49 -11.00 -10.84
CA ASP A 147 22.33 -11.58 -11.54
C ASP A 147 21.82 -12.83 -10.80
N TYR A 148 20.51 -13.11 -10.91
CA TYR A 148 19.87 -14.24 -10.23
C TYR A 148 20.12 -15.59 -10.91
N GLY A 149 20.53 -15.63 -12.18
CA GLY A 149 20.61 -16.88 -12.94
C GLY A 149 19.37 -17.77 -12.73
N THR A 150 19.50 -19.08 -12.93
CA THR A 150 18.45 -20.07 -12.60
C THR A 150 18.45 -20.49 -11.13
N GLN A 151 19.21 -19.81 -10.26
CA GLN A 151 19.32 -20.22 -8.87
C GLN A 151 18.12 -19.72 -8.06
N GLU A 152 17.18 -20.65 -7.85
CA GLU A 152 16.14 -20.52 -6.85
C GLU A 152 16.79 -20.22 -5.50
N PHE A 153 16.36 -19.13 -4.84
CA PHE A 153 16.55 -19.08 -3.39
C PHE A 153 15.90 -20.34 -2.79
N LEU A 154 16.53 -20.93 -1.77
CA LEU A 154 15.95 -21.95 -0.89
C LEU A 154 14.65 -21.52 -0.17
N PHE A 155 14.02 -20.41 -0.56
CA PHE A 155 12.66 -20.10 -0.14
C PHE A 155 11.67 -20.76 -1.09
N LYS A 156 11.09 -21.89 -0.66
CA LYS A 156 9.84 -22.53 -1.12
C LYS A 156 9.42 -22.21 -2.59
N LYS A 157 9.39 -23.26 -3.43
CA LYS A 157 8.90 -23.25 -4.84
C LYS A 157 7.78 -22.22 -5.10
N GLY A 158 8.01 -21.32 -6.07
CA GLY A 158 7.02 -20.34 -6.57
C GLY A 158 7.41 -18.86 -6.42
N MET A 159 8.60 -18.53 -5.91
CA MET A 159 9.03 -17.14 -5.62
C MET A 159 9.92 -16.48 -6.70
N LEU A 160 9.64 -16.68 -7.99
CA LEU A 160 10.37 -16.02 -9.08
C LEU A 160 10.25 -14.48 -9.02
N GLU A 161 9.07 -13.96 -8.64
CA GLU A 161 8.85 -12.51 -8.49
C GLU A 161 9.55 -11.92 -7.25
N GLY A 162 9.81 -12.74 -6.23
CA GLY A 162 10.36 -12.26 -4.96
C GLY A 162 11.87 -11.98 -4.97
N ALA A 163 12.61 -12.59 -5.89
CA ALA A 163 14.03 -12.33 -6.07
C ALA A 163 14.32 -10.87 -6.45
N ASN A 164 13.43 -10.22 -7.20
CA ASN A 164 13.63 -8.83 -7.66
C ASN A 164 12.81 -7.79 -6.89
N MET A 165 11.96 -8.22 -5.96
CA MET A 165 11.01 -7.36 -5.26
C MET A 165 11.09 -7.58 -3.74
N PRO A 166 11.76 -6.71 -2.98
CA PRO A 166 11.99 -6.94 -1.55
C PRO A 166 10.67 -7.11 -0.77
N PHE A 167 9.69 -6.23 -1.01
CA PHE A 167 8.43 -6.26 -0.28
C PHE A 167 7.48 -7.40 -0.66
N SER A 168 7.85 -8.27 -1.61
CA SER A 168 7.14 -9.55 -1.83
C SER A 168 7.25 -10.47 -0.60
N ILE A 169 8.37 -10.39 0.13
CA ILE A 169 8.59 -11.10 1.39
C ILE A 169 7.79 -10.38 2.48
N LYS A 170 6.66 -10.96 2.87
CA LYS A 170 5.77 -10.42 3.90
C LYS A 170 6.39 -10.63 5.30
N LEU A 171 6.21 -9.65 6.19
CA LEU A 171 6.54 -9.79 7.62
C LEU A 171 5.71 -10.88 8.30
N ARG A 172 4.48 -11.09 7.81
CA ARG A 172 3.53 -12.05 8.34
C ARG A 172 3.64 -13.36 7.55
N PHE A 173 4.44 -14.30 8.04
CA PHE A 173 4.73 -15.57 7.35
C PHE A 173 4.14 -16.76 8.10
N ASN A 174 3.50 -17.70 7.39
CA ASN A 174 2.53 -18.65 7.95
C ASN A 174 3.11 -19.80 8.79
N TYR A 175 3.98 -19.55 9.77
CA TYR A 175 4.52 -20.57 10.66
C TYR A 175 3.98 -20.47 12.09
N LEU A 176 3.85 -21.64 12.73
CA LEU A 176 3.50 -21.83 14.15
C LEU A 176 4.39 -20.99 15.10
N TYR A 177 5.62 -20.64 14.67
CA TYR A 177 6.61 -19.88 15.44
C TYR A 177 6.08 -18.57 16.03
N HIS A 178 5.16 -17.89 15.33
CA HIS A 178 4.58 -16.63 15.77
C HIS A 178 3.81 -16.70 17.10
N ILE A 179 3.34 -17.89 17.47
CA ILE A 179 2.45 -18.08 18.63
C ILE A 179 3.21 -18.77 19.78
N ILE A 180 4.49 -19.15 19.60
CA ILE A 180 5.24 -19.87 20.66
C ILE A 180 5.29 -19.07 21.97
N PRO A 181 5.63 -17.77 21.99
CA PRO A 181 5.63 -17.02 23.24
C PRO A 181 4.26 -17.03 23.92
N ILE A 182 3.20 -16.90 23.14
CA ILE A 182 1.81 -16.88 23.58
C ILE A 182 1.43 -18.26 24.15
N LEU A 183 1.76 -19.35 23.47
CA LEU A 183 1.51 -20.71 23.93
C LEU A 183 2.24 -21.00 25.26
N CYS A 184 3.50 -20.59 25.39
CA CYS A 184 4.25 -20.76 26.63
C CYS A 184 3.63 -19.97 27.81
N VAL A 185 3.15 -18.74 27.59
CA VAL A 185 2.40 -17.99 28.61
C VAL A 185 1.18 -18.77 29.05
N THR A 186 0.40 -19.25 28.09
CA THR A 186 -0.86 -19.92 28.39
C THR A 186 -0.66 -21.18 29.19
N ALA A 187 0.33 -22.01 28.82
CA ALA A 187 0.67 -23.20 29.57
C ALA A 187 1.08 -22.83 31.01
N LEU A 188 1.94 -21.82 31.19
CA LEU A 188 2.39 -21.41 32.51
C LEU A 188 1.25 -20.83 33.37
N LEU A 189 0.40 -19.97 32.80
CA LEU A 189 -0.74 -19.41 33.51
C LEU A 189 -1.75 -20.48 33.89
N ILE A 190 -2.04 -21.46 33.02
CA ILE A 190 -2.91 -22.60 33.37
C ILE A 190 -2.34 -23.35 34.58
N ILE A 191 -1.03 -23.65 34.57
CA ILE A 191 -0.35 -24.30 35.71
C ILE A 191 -0.49 -23.45 36.98
N ILE A 192 -0.25 -22.14 36.90
CA ILE A 192 -0.41 -21.22 38.04
C ILE A 192 -1.86 -21.27 38.58
N HIS A 193 -2.87 -21.25 37.72
CA HIS A 193 -4.27 -21.30 38.15
C HIS A 193 -4.63 -22.63 38.81
N MET A 194 -4.09 -23.76 38.32
CA MET A 194 -4.26 -25.07 38.95
C MET A 194 -3.70 -25.07 40.38
N PHE A 195 -2.54 -24.45 40.62
CA PHE A 195 -1.96 -24.32 41.95
C PHE A 195 -2.77 -23.43 42.90
N LEU A 196 -3.49 -22.43 42.37
CA LEU A 196 -4.27 -21.49 43.16
C LEU A 196 -5.68 -21.99 43.51
N GLY A 197 -6.09 -23.14 43.00
CA GLY A 197 -7.41 -23.71 43.26
C GLY A 197 -8.57 -22.94 42.62
N TYR A 198 -8.29 -22.06 41.64
CA TYR A 198 -9.34 -21.38 40.88
C TYR A 198 -10.11 -22.36 40.00
N SER A 199 -11.39 -22.06 39.75
CA SER A 199 -12.21 -22.87 38.85
C SER A 199 -11.63 -22.87 37.43
N LEU A 200 -11.75 -24.00 36.75
CA LEU A 200 -11.28 -24.17 35.36
C LEU A 200 -11.89 -23.11 34.42
N MET A 201 -13.17 -22.77 34.62
CA MET A 201 -13.86 -21.77 33.81
C MET A 201 -13.24 -20.37 33.96
N TYR A 202 -12.92 -19.96 35.19
CA TYR A 202 -12.25 -18.69 35.45
C TYR A 202 -10.87 -18.65 34.77
N ALA A 203 -10.10 -19.74 34.90
CA ALA A 203 -8.79 -19.86 34.26
C ALA A 203 -8.89 -19.71 32.74
N ILE A 204 -9.87 -20.36 32.09
CA ILE A 204 -10.05 -20.28 30.64
C ILE A 204 -10.36 -18.86 30.18
N VAL A 205 -11.30 -18.17 30.84
CA VAL A 205 -11.71 -16.80 30.46
C VAL A 205 -10.54 -15.83 30.63
N PHE A 206 -9.86 -15.87 31.78
CA PHE A 206 -8.72 -15.01 32.08
C PHE A 206 -7.56 -15.23 31.09
N ASN A 207 -7.22 -16.49 30.81
CA ASN A 207 -6.20 -16.84 29.82
C ASN A 207 -6.57 -16.36 28.42
N SER A 208 -7.84 -16.47 28.01
CA SER A 208 -8.30 -16.05 26.68
C SER A 208 -8.08 -14.55 26.45
N ILE A 209 -8.34 -13.73 27.47
CA ILE A 209 -8.12 -12.26 27.41
C ILE A 209 -6.63 -11.97 27.23
N ILE A 210 -5.76 -12.64 28.01
CA ILE A 210 -4.31 -12.44 27.94
C ILE A 210 -3.74 -12.90 26.58
N ILE A 211 -4.23 -14.02 26.05
CA ILE A 211 -3.85 -14.51 24.72
C ILE A 211 -4.17 -13.47 23.65
N ILE A 212 -5.40 -12.95 23.67
CA ILE A 212 -5.83 -11.94 22.71
C ILE A 212 -4.97 -10.68 22.86
N ALA A 213 -4.71 -10.22 24.09
CA ALA A 213 -3.88 -9.06 24.36
C ALA A 213 -2.44 -9.24 23.87
N LEU A 214 -1.80 -10.36 24.18
CA LEU A 214 -0.44 -10.68 23.72
C LEU A 214 -0.37 -10.86 22.21
N TYR A 215 -1.39 -11.46 21.59
CA TYR A 215 -1.46 -11.59 20.14
C TYR A 215 -1.62 -10.24 19.44
N LEU A 216 -2.45 -9.35 19.98
CA LEU A 216 -2.58 -7.98 19.48
C LEU A 216 -1.28 -7.18 19.67
N PHE A 217 -0.61 -7.34 20.83
CA PHE A 217 0.69 -6.75 21.10
C PHE A 217 1.76 -7.29 20.13
N TYR A 218 1.76 -8.59 19.88
CA TYR A 218 2.62 -9.22 18.90
C TYR A 218 2.38 -8.64 17.49
N ILE A 219 1.12 -8.56 17.04
CA ILE A 219 0.74 -7.92 15.77
C ILE A 219 1.29 -6.50 15.70
N TYR A 220 1.11 -5.71 16.77
CA TYR A 220 1.65 -4.36 16.86
C TYR A 220 3.18 -4.34 16.67
N CYS A 221 3.89 -5.25 17.35
CA CYS A 221 5.34 -5.38 17.23
C CYS A 221 5.79 -5.80 15.83
N ILE A 222 4.97 -6.48 15.02
CA ILE A 222 5.33 -6.95 13.66
C ILE A 222 4.76 -6.09 12.51
N LEU A 223 4.14 -4.94 12.78
CA LEU A 223 3.68 -4.03 11.71
C LEU A 223 4.83 -3.59 10.79
N ASP A 224 4.58 -3.57 9.48
CA ASP A 224 5.53 -3.06 8.48
C ASP A 224 5.68 -1.52 8.54
N ILE A 225 6.59 -0.98 7.72
CA ILE A 225 7.04 0.43 7.77
C ILE A 225 5.86 1.41 7.72
N ASN A 226 4.91 1.22 6.81
CA ASN A 226 3.75 2.07 6.62
C ASN A 226 2.47 1.42 7.16
N GLU A 227 2.53 0.22 7.74
CA GLU A 227 1.36 -0.42 8.36
C GLU A 227 1.05 0.17 9.73
N THR A 228 -0.24 0.32 10.04
CA THR A 228 -0.71 0.79 11.36
C THR A 228 -1.80 -0.14 11.87
N ILE A 229 -1.99 -0.22 13.19
CA ILE A 229 -3.10 -0.99 13.79
C ILE A 229 -4.43 -0.57 13.16
N LEU A 230 -4.64 0.74 13.03
CA LEU A 230 -5.85 1.32 12.45
C LEU A 230 -6.08 0.84 11.01
N LEU A 231 -5.04 0.80 10.19
CA LEU A 231 -5.12 0.23 8.83
C LEU A 231 -5.58 -1.23 8.88
N VAL A 232 -4.97 -2.05 9.74
CA VAL A 232 -5.31 -3.49 9.85
C VAL A 232 -6.77 -3.67 10.26
N ILE A 233 -7.24 -2.93 11.26
CA ILE A 233 -8.64 -2.98 11.72
C ILE A 233 -9.59 -2.58 10.60
N ILE A 234 -9.35 -1.45 9.94
CA ILE A 234 -10.20 -0.95 8.86
C ILE A 234 -10.23 -1.94 7.70
N ARG A 235 -9.08 -2.51 7.31
CA ARG A 235 -9.00 -3.53 6.25
C ARG A 235 -9.85 -4.75 6.62
N ILE A 236 -9.69 -5.31 7.82
CA ILE A 236 -10.47 -6.46 8.27
C ILE A 236 -11.98 -6.14 8.24
N LEU A 237 -12.38 -5.00 8.79
CA LEU A 237 -13.77 -4.55 8.81
C LEU A 237 -14.37 -4.46 7.39
N PHE A 238 -13.70 -3.76 6.47
CA PHE A 238 -14.20 -3.56 5.12
C PHE A 238 -14.10 -4.82 4.25
N SER A 239 -13.12 -5.70 4.49
CA SER A 239 -13.05 -7.02 3.87
C SER A 239 -14.26 -7.88 4.27
N ARG A 240 -14.71 -7.83 5.53
CA ARG A 240 -15.96 -8.49 5.96
C ARG A 240 -17.21 -7.85 5.34
N LEU A 241 -17.18 -6.55 5.04
CA LEU A 241 -18.22 -5.87 4.26
C LEU A 241 -18.14 -6.17 2.75
N GLY A 242 -17.15 -6.97 2.33
CA GLY A 242 -16.89 -7.49 0.98
C GLY A 242 -16.31 -6.44 0.04
N ILE A 243 -15.39 -5.61 0.53
CA ILE A 243 -14.44 -4.84 -0.27
C ILE A 243 -13.16 -5.67 -0.41
N ASN A 244 -12.70 -5.88 -1.64
CA ASN A 244 -11.44 -6.58 -1.89
C ASN A 244 -10.33 -5.55 -2.01
N PHE A 245 -9.43 -5.55 -1.03
CA PHE A 245 -8.20 -4.79 -1.05
C PHE A 245 -7.06 -5.63 -1.62
N VAL A 246 -6.04 -4.96 -2.14
CA VAL A 246 -4.78 -5.62 -2.48
C VAL A 246 -4.18 -6.26 -1.23
N ASP A 247 -3.61 -7.45 -1.39
CA ASP A 247 -3.06 -8.23 -0.28
C ASP A 247 -1.90 -7.51 0.43
N ASN A 248 -1.01 -6.88 -0.33
CA ASN A 248 0.24 -6.30 0.17
C ASN A 248 0.36 -4.81 -0.17
N PHE A 249 -0.01 -3.96 0.81
CA PHE A 249 -0.01 -2.51 0.63
C PHE A 249 1.42 -1.94 0.50
N GLU A 250 2.38 -2.49 1.24
CA GLU A 250 3.79 -2.07 1.17
C GLU A 250 4.38 -2.33 -0.21
N HIS A 251 4.09 -3.50 -0.78
CA HIS A 251 4.55 -3.82 -2.13
C HIS A 251 3.98 -2.85 -3.17
N VAL A 252 2.68 -2.53 -3.09
CA VAL A 252 2.06 -1.55 -3.98
C VAL A 252 2.70 -0.17 -3.81
N LEU A 253 2.90 0.27 -2.56
CA LEU A 253 3.50 1.56 -2.27
C LEU A 253 4.95 1.65 -2.78
N TYR A 254 5.73 0.58 -2.59
CA TYR A 254 7.08 0.46 -3.12
C TYR A 254 7.11 0.60 -4.65
N ARG A 255 6.25 -0.16 -5.36
CA ARG A 255 6.12 -0.08 -6.82
C ARG A 255 5.71 1.32 -7.28
N ALA A 256 4.78 1.94 -6.57
CA ALA A 256 4.27 3.26 -6.86
C ALA A 256 5.36 4.34 -6.71
N LYS A 257 6.11 4.34 -5.59
CA LYS A 257 7.25 5.22 -5.37
C LYS A 257 8.34 5.03 -6.44
N LEU A 258 8.63 3.78 -6.79
CA LEU A 258 9.61 3.45 -7.82
C LEU A 258 9.24 4.02 -9.20
N SER A 259 7.96 3.99 -9.57
CA SER A 259 7.49 4.62 -10.81
C SER A 259 7.67 6.14 -10.83
N ALA A 260 7.50 6.81 -9.68
CA ALA A 260 7.77 8.24 -9.55
C ALA A 260 9.27 8.56 -9.64
N TYR A 261 10.12 7.72 -9.04
CA TYR A 261 11.58 7.85 -9.15
C TYR A 261 12.07 7.66 -10.59
N GLU A 262 11.44 6.79 -11.40
CA GLU A 262 11.77 6.70 -12.83
C GLU A 262 11.53 8.01 -13.57
N CYS A 263 10.42 8.69 -13.31
CA CYS A 263 10.13 9.98 -13.94
C CYS A 263 11.22 11.01 -13.60
N LYS A 264 11.66 11.04 -12.34
CA LYS A 264 12.77 11.91 -11.90
C LYS A 264 14.09 11.56 -12.57
N ARG A 265 14.43 10.26 -12.66
CA ARG A 265 15.64 9.80 -13.34
C ARG A 265 15.67 10.20 -14.82
N GLN A 266 14.53 10.10 -15.51
CA GLN A 266 14.41 10.53 -16.90
C GLN A 266 14.41 12.06 -17.06
N LYS A 267 14.46 12.80 -15.95
CA LYS A 267 14.44 14.27 -15.89
C LYS A 267 13.20 14.86 -16.55
N ILE A 268 12.05 14.21 -16.36
CA ILE A 268 10.76 14.74 -16.80
C ILE A 268 10.30 15.74 -15.74
N ASP A 269 10.14 16.99 -16.15
CA ASP A 269 9.57 18.05 -15.34
C ASP A 269 8.04 17.86 -15.25
N LEU A 270 7.56 17.69 -14.03
CA LEU A 270 6.16 17.46 -13.72
C LEU A 270 5.46 18.72 -13.18
N ASP A 271 6.13 19.87 -13.08
CA ASP A 271 5.57 21.03 -12.38
C ASP A 271 4.32 21.60 -13.06
N ASN A 272 4.33 21.73 -14.39
CA ASN A 272 3.15 22.16 -15.14
C ASN A 272 2.00 21.13 -15.02
N LEU A 273 2.31 19.84 -15.11
CA LEU A 273 1.34 18.76 -14.94
C LEU A 273 0.71 18.78 -13.54
N LYS A 274 1.51 18.94 -12.49
CA LYS A 274 1.04 19.01 -11.09
C LYS A 274 0.13 20.22 -10.88
N LYS A 275 0.54 21.41 -11.33
CA LYS A 275 -0.27 22.64 -11.22
C LYS A 275 -1.63 22.50 -11.89
N ILE A 276 -1.63 21.98 -13.12
CA ILE A 276 -2.86 21.79 -13.90
C ILE A 276 -3.73 20.68 -13.29
N LEU A 277 -3.14 19.56 -12.85
CA LEU A 277 -3.86 18.48 -12.17
C LEU A 277 -4.60 18.99 -10.94
N VAL A 278 -3.92 19.74 -10.08
CA VAL A 278 -4.54 20.36 -8.89
C VAL A 278 -5.65 21.33 -9.29
N ALA A 279 -5.43 22.18 -10.28
CA ALA A 279 -6.43 23.16 -10.72
C ALA A 279 -7.68 22.54 -11.37
N ILE A 280 -7.53 21.40 -12.05
CA ILE A 280 -8.62 20.69 -12.73
C ILE A 280 -9.40 19.80 -11.74
N GLU A 281 -8.69 18.95 -11.00
CA GLU A 281 -9.30 17.87 -10.21
C GLU A 281 -9.57 18.25 -8.75
N ASP A 282 -8.73 19.08 -8.13
CA ASP A 282 -8.75 19.28 -6.67
C ASP A 282 -8.08 20.60 -6.25
N GLN A 283 -8.76 21.73 -6.46
CA GLN A 283 -8.19 23.08 -6.21
C GLN A 283 -7.72 23.31 -4.77
N LYS A 284 -8.26 22.54 -3.82
CA LYS A 284 -7.90 22.63 -2.39
C LYS A 284 -6.96 21.52 -1.95
N PHE A 285 -6.32 20.83 -2.89
CA PHE A 285 -5.48 19.66 -2.63
C PHE A 285 -4.47 19.88 -1.50
N TYR A 286 -3.76 21.02 -1.51
CA TYR A 286 -2.77 21.35 -0.50
C TYR A 286 -3.36 21.78 0.85
N GLN A 287 -4.64 22.17 0.89
CA GLN A 287 -5.32 22.66 2.10
C GLN A 287 -5.93 21.52 2.93
N HIS A 288 -6.35 20.41 2.29
CA HIS A 288 -7.03 19.32 2.98
C HIS A 288 -6.12 18.11 3.27
N LYS A 289 -6.43 17.37 4.34
CA LYS A 289 -5.66 16.17 4.77
C LYS A 289 -6.18 14.90 4.07
N GLY A 290 -6.16 14.91 2.75
CA GLY A 290 -6.63 13.80 1.90
C GLY A 290 -8.12 13.78 1.58
N VAL A 291 -8.97 14.42 2.39
CA VAL A 291 -10.41 14.55 2.12
C VAL A 291 -10.85 16.00 2.31
N ASP A 292 -11.50 16.59 1.29
CA ASP A 292 -12.21 17.86 1.43
C ASP A 292 -13.64 17.59 1.92
N PHE A 293 -13.83 17.67 3.24
CA PHE A 293 -15.14 17.49 3.86
C PHE A 293 -16.16 18.54 3.42
N LYS A 294 -15.73 19.78 3.11
CA LYS A 294 -16.64 20.82 2.62
C LYS A 294 -17.12 20.47 1.22
N ALA A 295 -16.24 20.02 0.32
CA ALA A 295 -16.64 19.54 -1.01
C ALA A 295 -17.49 18.27 -0.93
N LEU A 296 -17.16 17.33 -0.03
CA LEU A 296 -17.93 16.11 0.18
C LEU A 296 -19.36 16.43 0.64
N CYS A 297 -19.53 17.29 1.65
CA CYS A 297 -20.85 17.71 2.13
C CYS A 297 -21.64 18.43 1.03
N ARG A 298 -21.03 19.36 0.28
CA ARG A 298 -21.68 20.02 -0.87
C ARG A 298 -22.12 19.02 -1.96
N ALA A 299 -21.29 18.02 -2.26
CA ALA A 299 -21.61 16.97 -3.21
C ALA A 299 -22.74 16.04 -2.74
N LEU A 300 -22.81 15.76 -1.43
CA LEU A 300 -23.90 15.00 -0.82
C LEU A 300 -25.21 15.80 -0.85
N LEU A 301 -25.19 17.07 -0.46
CA LEU A 301 -26.36 17.96 -0.47
C LEU A 301 -26.91 18.18 -1.89
N SER A 302 -26.05 18.39 -2.88
CA SER A 302 -26.48 18.55 -4.28
C SER A 302 -27.13 17.27 -4.83
N ARG A 303 -26.67 16.07 -4.44
CA ARG A 303 -27.33 14.80 -4.78
C ARG A 303 -28.62 14.55 -3.99
N GLY A 304 -28.65 15.00 -2.74
CA GLY A 304 -29.79 14.90 -1.82
C GLY A 304 -31.02 15.71 -2.27
N ARG A 305 -30.90 16.60 -3.24
CA ARG A 305 -32.03 17.30 -3.90
C ARG A 305 -33.11 16.39 -4.46
N LYS A 306 -32.74 15.15 -4.81
CA LYS A 306 -33.71 14.14 -5.27
C LYS A 306 -34.61 13.63 -4.13
N ILE A 307 -34.29 13.97 -2.88
CA ILE A 307 -35.09 13.64 -1.69
C ILE A 307 -36.08 14.81 -1.47
N PRO A 308 -37.40 14.54 -1.41
CA PRO A 308 -38.45 15.57 -1.35
C PRO A 308 -38.28 16.58 -0.21
N PHE A 309 -37.80 16.11 0.94
CA PHE A 309 -37.55 16.93 2.12
C PHE A 309 -36.48 18.01 1.89
N PHE A 310 -35.35 17.64 1.27
CA PHE A 310 -34.23 18.57 1.02
C PHE A 310 -34.48 19.50 -0.18
N ASN A 311 -35.41 19.16 -1.08
CA ASN A 311 -35.78 20.00 -2.23
C ASN A 311 -36.59 21.26 -1.86
N LYS A 312 -37.20 21.27 -0.66
CA LYS A 312 -37.93 22.45 -0.13
C LYS A 312 -36.99 23.52 0.44
N ILE A 313 -35.70 23.21 0.65
CA ILE A 313 -34.74 24.13 1.24
C ILE A 313 -34.12 24.98 0.12
N SER A 314 -34.45 26.28 0.09
CA SER A 314 -34.07 27.22 -0.98
C SER A 314 -32.56 27.25 -1.26
N PHE A 315 -31.71 27.26 -0.23
CA PHE A 315 -30.25 27.26 -0.42
C PHE A 315 -29.74 25.96 -1.07
N ILE A 316 -30.42 24.83 -0.84
CA ILE A 316 -30.02 23.53 -1.40
C ILE A 316 -30.30 23.50 -2.89
N LYS A 317 -31.27 24.23 -3.45
CA LYS A 317 -31.55 24.31 -4.90
C LYS A 317 -30.45 25.00 -5.73
N ASN A 318 -29.65 25.88 -5.12
CA ASN A 318 -28.66 26.70 -5.84
C ASN A 318 -27.22 26.14 -5.85
N ILE A 319 -26.91 25.11 -5.06
CA ILE A 319 -25.61 24.40 -5.06
C ILE A 319 -25.26 23.71 -6.43
N PRO A 320 -24.18 24.04 -7.13
CA PRO A 320 -23.84 23.34 -8.38
C PRO A 320 -23.59 21.84 -8.14
N PHE A 321 -24.02 20.99 -9.09
CA PHE A 321 -23.66 19.56 -9.07
C PHE A 321 -22.15 19.43 -9.21
N THR A 322 -21.49 18.97 -8.15
CA THR A 322 -20.03 18.92 -8.06
C THR A 322 -19.56 17.52 -7.67
N GLY A 323 -18.38 17.13 -8.16
CA GLY A 323 -17.67 15.96 -7.66
C GLY A 323 -17.10 16.26 -6.28
N GLY A 324 -17.34 15.39 -5.29
CA GLY A 324 -16.78 15.51 -3.94
C GLY A 324 -15.57 14.61 -3.69
N SER A 325 -14.86 14.17 -4.74
CA SER A 325 -13.70 13.28 -4.59
C SER A 325 -12.40 14.05 -4.76
N THR A 326 -11.41 13.77 -3.92
CA THR A 326 -10.08 14.40 -3.95
C THR A 326 -9.08 13.55 -4.74
N ILE A 327 -7.96 14.13 -5.17
CA ILE A 327 -6.86 13.39 -5.82
C ILE A 327 -6.38 12.25 -4.91
N THR A 328 -6.23 12.50 -3.61
CA THR A 328 -5.81 11.49 -2.63
C THR A 328 -6.75 10.28 -2.57
N GLN A 329 -8.07 10.52 -2.63
CA GLN A 329 -9.07 9.44 -2.69
C GLN A 329 -9.01 8.67 -4.00
N GLN A 330 -8.89 9.38 -5.12
CA GLN A 330 -8.77 8.76 -6.42
C GLN A 330 -7.51 7.88 -6.49
N LEU A 331 -6.39 8.36 -5.97
CA LEU A 331 -5.12 7.64 -5.92
C LEU A 331 -5.22 6.38 -5.05
N PHE A 332 -5.71 6.52 -3.81
CA PHE A 332 -5.88 5.39 -2.90
C PHE A 332 -6.75 4.30 -3.54
N ARG A 333 -7.88 4.72 -4.13
CA ARG A 333 -8.81 3.82 -4.81
C ARG A 333 -8.12 3.04 -5.94
N THR A 334 -7.31 3.71 -6.76
CA THR A 334 -6.60 3.10 -7.88
C THR A 334 -5.52 2.11 -7.43
N LEU A 335 -4.79 2.42 -6.35
CA LEU A 335 -3.69 1.60 -5.88
C LEU A 335 -4.13 0.37 -5.07
N PHE A 336 -5.16 0.50 -4.24
CA PHE A 336 -5.41 -0.49 -3.17
C PHE A 336 -6.71 -1.27 -3.29
N ILE A 337 -7.58 -0.99 -4.27
CA ILE A 337 -8.90 -1.63 -4.40
C ILE A 337 -8.99 -2.39 -5.73
N GLU A 338 -9.05 -3.72 -5.68
CA GLU A 338 -9.00 -4.59 -6.87
C GLU A 338 -10.33 -4.65 -7.63
N ASN A 339 -11.47 -4.55 -6.93
CA ASN A 339 -12.80 -4.74 -7.52
C ASN A 339 -13.64 -3.44 -7.51
N MET A 340 -13.39 -2.59 -8.50
CA MET A 340 -13.96 -1.24 -8.63
C MET A 340 -15.47 -1.15 -8.94
N ASN A 341 -16.14 -2.25 -9.31
CA ASN A 341 -17.50 -2.18 -9.84
C ASN A 341 -18.60 -2.60 -8.84
N LYS A 342 -18.25 -3.30 -7.76
CA LYS A 342 -19.22 -3.77 -6.75
C LYS A 342 -19.28 -2.80 -5.56
N LYS A 343 -20.49 -2.58 -4.99
CA LYS A 343 -20.70 -1.89 -3.70
C LYS A 343 -20.12 -0.45 -3.62
N ARG A 344 -20.48 0.41 -4.59
CA ARG A 344 -19.98 1.79 -4.74
C ARG A 344 -19.96 2.62 -3.45
N TYR A 345 -21.00 2.53 -2.62
CA TYR A 345 -21.10 3.29 -1.37
C TYR A 345 -20.10 2.82 -0.31
N ARG A 346 -20.04 1.51 -0.04
CA ARG A 346 -19.09 0.92 0.93
C ARG A 346 -17.64 1.21 0.53
N ARG A 347 -17.35 1.09 -0.77
CA ARG A 347 -16.05 1.46 -1.33
C ARG A 347 -15.75 2.93 -1.07
N LYS A 348 -16.70 3.83 -1.33
CA LYS A 348 -16.49 5.27 -1.12
C LYS A 348 -16.19 5.61 0.34
N ILE A 349 -16.83 4.94 1.29
CA ILE A 349 -16.54 5.11 2.73
C ILE A 349 -15.12 4.62 3.04
N ALA A 350 -14.72 3.47 2.52
CA ALA A 350 -13.35 2.96 2.69
C ALA A 350 -12.30 3.93 2.11
N GLU A 351 -12.55 4.49 0.91
CA GLU A 351 -11.70 5.53 0.31
C GLU A 351 -11.58 6.75 1.24
N ILE A 352 -12.69 7.28 1.75
CA ILE A 352 -12.69 8.45 2.65
C ILE A 352 -11.87 8.16 3.91
N LEU A 353 -12.15 7.05 4.59
CA LEU A 353 -11.51 6.71 5.87
C LEU A 353 -10.02 6.44 5.70
N LEU A 354 -9.64 5.59 4.74
CA LEU A 354 -8.24 5.22 4.54
C LEU A 354 -7.41 6.35 3.92
N SER A 355 -8.00 7.20 3.08
CA SER A 355 -7.30 8.40 2.59
C SER A 355 -6.99 9.39 3.71
N TYR A 356 -7.94 9.62 4.62
CA TYR A 356 -7.79 10.57 5.72
C TYR A 356 -6.89 10.04 6.86
N LEU A 357 -7.15 8.82 7.32
CA LEU A 357 -6.54 8.28 8.54
C LEU A 357 -5.15 7.68 8.34
N TRP A 358 -4.86 7.21 7.12
CA TRP A 358 -3.66 6.44 6.81
C TRP A 358 -2.87 7.01 5.62
N PHE A 359 -3.45 7.03 4.43
CA PHE A 359 -2.72 7.29 3.18
C PHE A 359 -2.06 8.68 3.13
N ASN A 360 -2.77 9.72 3.58
CA ASN A 360 -2.22 11.09 3.63
C ASN A 360 -1.09 11.26 4.66
N LYS A 361 -0.96 10.35 5.64
CA LYS A 361 0.11 10.42 6.65
C LYS A 361 1.41 9.77 6.18
N ILE A 362 1.33 8.81 5.26
CA ILE A 362 2.48 8.04 4.78
C ILE A 362 3.11 8.58 3.50
N LEU A 363 2.36 9.42 2.75
CA LEU A 363 2.83 10.07 1.52
C LEU A 363 2.60 11.56 1.61
N SER A 364 3.64 12.33 1.33
CA SER A 364 3.55 13.78 1.15
C SER A 364 2.67 14.15 -0.05
N LYS A 365 2.21 15.40 -0.10
CA LYS A 365 1.38 15.91 -1.20
C LYS A 365 2.08 15.84 -2.55
N GLU A 366 3.37 16.14 -2.59
CA GLU A 366 4.18 16.04 -3.81
C GLU A 366 4.33 14.58 -4.26
N GLU A 367 4.67 13.65 -3.35
CA GLU A 367 4.74 12.22 -3.69
C GLU A 367 3.40 11.69 -4.20
N GLN A 368 2.27 12.12 -3.62
CA GLN A 368 0.95 11.73 -4.10
C GLN A 368 0.72 12.17 -5.55
N LEU A 369 1.10 13.41 -5.91
CA LEU A 369 0.94 13.89 -7.29
C LEU A 369 1.87 13.16 -8.27
N GLU A 370 3.13 12.95 -7.90
CA GLU A 370 4.10 12.23 -8.74
C GLU A 370 3.66 10.78 -8.98
N ILE A 371 3.23 10.08 -7.93
CA ILE A 371 2.72 8.72 -8.03
C ILE A 371 1.43 8.70 -8.85
N TYR A 372 0.53 9.66 -8.64
CA TYR A 372 -0.71 9.77 -9.41
C TYR A 372 -0.40 9.87 -10.91
N LEU A 373 0.46 10.80 -11.31
CA LEU A 373 0.87 10.98 -12.71
C LEU A 373 1.57 9.74 -13.27
N SER A 374 2.31 9.00 -12.44
CA SER A 374 3.04 7.80 -12.86
C SER A 374 2.17 6.55 -13.00
N ALA A 375 1.02 6.51 -12.32
CA ALA A 375 0.15 5.33 -12.28
C ALA A 375 -1.18 5.52 -13.05
N VAL A 376 -1.63 6.75 -13.23
CA VAL A 376 -2.96 7.03 -13.78
C VAL A 376 -3.05 6.68 -15.26
N ARG A 377 -4.25 6.31 -15.70
CA ARG A 377 -4.55 6.00 -17.09
C ARG A 377 -4.82 7.28 -17.87
N PHE A 378 -4.08 7.49 -18.95
CA PHE A 378 -4.26 8.62 -19.87
C PHE A 378 -5.05 8.22 -21.12
N ASP A 379 -5.00 6.95 -21.54
CA ASP A 379 -5.80 6.41 -22.64
C ASP A 379 -5.97 4.88 -22.53
N LYS A 380 -6.68 4.26 -23.48
CA LYS A 380 -6.84 2.80 -23.57
C LYS A 380 -5.46 2.13 -23.64
N LYS A 381 -5.13 1.37 -22.59
CA LYS A 381 -3.84 0.69 -22.39
C LYS A 381 -2.63 1.63 -22.19
N ILE A 382 -2.84 2.93 -22.03
CA ILE A 382 -1.76 3.91 -21.77
C ILE A 382 -1.83 4.35 -20.32
N PHE A 383 -0.85 3.89 -19.53
CA PHE A 383 -0.73 4.15 -18.10
C PHE A 383 0.58 4.86 -17.79
N GLY A 384 0.50 5.87 -16.93
CA GLY A 384 1.64 6.65 -16.50
C GLY A 384 2.09 7.71 -17.51
N ILE A 385 2.63 8.79 -16.98
CA ILE A 385 2.98 9.98 -17.77
C ILE A 385 4.03 9.71 -18.85
N MET A 386 5.02 8.85 -18.57
CA MET A 386 6.06 8.50 -19.54
C MET A 386 5.48 7.86 -20.81
N GLN A 387 4.54 6.93 -20.65
CA GLN A 387 3.89 6.27 -21.78
C GLN A 387 2.90 7.21 -22.48
N ALA A 388 2.24 8.09 -21.72
CA ALA A 388 1.35 9.10 -22.28
C ALA A 388 2.10 10.09 -23.19
N ILE A 389 3.27 10.58 -22.76
CA ILE A 389 4.12 11.47 -23.57
C ILE A 389 4.51 10.78 -24.88
N ARG A 390 4.98 9.53 -24.80
CA ARG A 390 5.34 8.74 -25.99
C ARG A 390 4.15 8.55 -26.93
N HIS A 391 2.99 8.21 -26.37
CA HIS A 391 1.79 7.95 -27.14
C HIS A 391 1.27 9.21 -27.87
N PHE A 392 1.15 10.33 -27.16
CA PHE A 392 0.51 11.52 -27.70
C PHE A 392 1.46 12.40 -28.52
N TYR A 393 2.71 12.54 -28.12
CA TYR A 393 3.63 13.49 -28.76
C TYR A 393 4.65 12.84 -29.71
N GLY A 394 4.87 11.54 -29.61
CA GLY A 394 5.79 10.80 -30.49
C GLY A 394 7.27 11.15 -30.27
N GLY A 395 8.15 10.19 -30.57
CA GLY A 395 9.61 10.36 -30.51
C GLY A 395 10.33 9.40 -29.56
N ASP A 396 11.55 9.02 -29.92
CA ASP A 396 12.41 8.11 -29.13
C ASP A 396 12.93 8.75 -27.83
N LYS A 397 12.87 10.09 -27.74
CA LYS A 397 13.29 10.87 -26.57
C LYS A 397 12.09 11.42 -25.82
N TYR A 398 12.04 11.18 -24.52
CA TYR A 398 11.02 11.79 -23.64
C TYR A 398 11.10 13.31 -23.74
N ILE A 399 9.96 13.97 -24.01
CA ILE A 399 9.83 15.41 -23.81
C ILE A 399 10.05 15.66 -22.33
N LYS A 400 11.17 16.31 -21.99
CA LYS A 400 11.54 16.56 -20.60
C LYS A 400 10.69 17.64 -19.98
N ASN A 401 10.46 18.74 -20.72
CA ASN A 401 9.71 19.89 -20.23
C ASN A 401 8.43 20.02 -21.05
N LEU A 402 7.29 19.70 -20.44
CA LEU A 402 6.00 19.88 -21.09
C LEU A 402 5.55 21.34 -20.96
N SER A 403 5.08 21.92 -22.07
CA SER A 403 4.40 23.21 -22.01
C SER A 403 3.09 23.10 -21.20
N LYS A 404 2.52 24.23 -20.78
CA LYS A 404 1.23 24.23 -20.09
C LYS A 404 0.12 23.67 -20.99
N ALA A 405 0.15 23.99 -22.28
CA ALA A 405 -0.77 23.44 -23.28
C ALA A 405 -0.70 21.90 -23.38
N GLN A 406 0.52 21.34 -23.46
CA GLN A 406 0.73 19.90 -23.47
C GLN A 406 0.28 19.25 -22.15
N SER A 407 0.64 19.88 -21.04
CA SER A 407 0.24 19.41 -19.71
C SER A 407 -1.28 19.43 -19.55
N PHE A 408 -1.97 20.48 -20.00
CA PHE A 408 -3.43 20.58 -20.02
C PHE A 408 -4.06 19.44 -20.81
N PHE A 409 -3.57 19.24 -22.04
CA PHE A 409 -4.04 18.16 -22.88
C PHE A 409 -3.93 16.81 -22.14
N LEU A 410 -2.78 16.46 -21.57
CA LEU A 410 -2.63 15.17 -20.88
C LEU A 410 -3.51 15.05 -19.62
N ILE A 411 -3.58 16.08 -18.77
CA ILE A 411 -4.36 16.02 -17.53
C ILE A 411 -5.86 15.89 -17.81
N GLU A 412 -6.40 16.61 -18.80
CA GLU A 412 -7.82 16.52 -19.16
C GLU A 412 -8.22 15.07 -19.47
N ARG A 413 -7.34 14.34 -20.16
CA ARG A 413 -7.55 12.94 -20.57
C ARG A 413 -7.66 11.98 -19.39
N VAL A 414 -7.08 12.32 -18.25
CA VAL A 414 -7.22 11.52 -17.02
C VAL A 414 -8.69 11.40 -16.61
N SER A 415 -9.46 12.47 -16.78
CA SER A 415 -10.88 12.51 -16.45
C SER A 415 -11.78 11.92 -17.56
N VAL A 416 -11.22 11.62 -18.75
CA VAL A 416 -11.97 11.23 -19.95
C VAL A 416 -11.29 10.09 -20.70
N THR A 417 -11.55 8.87 -20.25
CA THR A 417 -10.93 7.66 -20.80
C THR A 417 -11.63 7.07 -22.03
N SER A 418 -12.60 7.78 -22.61
CA SER A 418 -13.43 7.28 -23.72
C SER A 418 -12.86 7.57 -25.11
N GLY A 419 -11.68 8.16 -25.22
CA GLY A 419 -11.15 8.63 -26.51
C GLY A 419 -11.68 10.02 -26.89
N THR A 420 -12.83 10.44 -26.36
CA THR A 420 -13.59 11.61 -26.84
C THR A 420 -13.26 12.90 -26.09
N MET A 421 -13.15 14.03 -26.78
CA MET A 421 -13.15 15.36 -26.15
C MET A 421 -14.57 15.67 -25.67
N LEU A 422 -14.72 16.17 -24.45
CA LEU A 422 -16.03 16.51 -23.89
C LEU A 422 -16.27 18.03 -23.93
N PRO A 423 -17.53 18.50 -24.04
CA PRO A 423 -17.82 19.94 -24.01
C PRO A 423 -17.31 20.65 -22.75
N LYS A 424 -17.27 19.95 -21.61
CA LYS A 424 -16.72 20.43 -20.34
C LYS A 424 -15.26 20.92 -20.43
N VAL A 425 -14.52 20.49 -21.46
CA VAL A 425 -13.14 20.89 -21.69
C VAL A 425 -13.06 22.39 -21.96
N ILE A 426 -14.00 22.93 -22.75
CA ILE A 426 -14.08 24.37 -23.04
C ILE A 426 -14.28 25.14 -21.73
N ASP A 427 -15.22 24.72 -20.89
CA ASP A 427 -15.46 25.35 -19.58
C ASP A 427 -14.23 25.32 -18.68
N THR A 428 -13.46 24.23 -18.75
CA THR A 428 -12.22 24.07 -17.99
C THR A 428 -11.14 25.03 -18.50
N ILE A 429 -10.95 25.16 -19.82
CA ILE A 429 -10.00 26.10 -20.44
C ILE A 429 -10.32 27.54 -20.00
N VAL A 430 -11.59 27.95 -20.16
CA VAL A 430 -12.06 29.30 -19.80
C VAL A 430 -11.83 29.60 -18.32
N ARG A 431 -12.07 28.60 -17.45
CA ARG A 431 -11.80 28.75 -16.01
C ARG A 431 -10.31 28.94 -15.74
N LEU A 432 -9.45 28.11 -16.34
CA LEU A 432 -8.00 28.17 -16.12
C LEU A 432 -7.38 29.45 -16.70
N GLU A 433 -7.94 29.98 -17.79
CA GLU A 433 -7.59 31.30 -18.32
C GLU A 433 -7.94 32.41 -17.32
N LYS A 434 -9.17 32.39 -16.77
CA LYS A 434 -9.61 33.36 -15.74
C LYS A 434 -8.75 33.29 -14.47
N GLU A 435 -8.32 32.09 -14.09
CA GLU A 435 -7.41 31.84 -12.97
C GLU A 435 -5.93 32.17 -13.29
N LYS A 436 -5.64 32.66 -14.50
CA LYS A 436 -4.30 33.01 -15.01
C LYS A 436 -3.31 31.83 -15.01
N ILE A 437 -3.83 30.61 -15.06
CA ILE A 437 -3.02 29.38 -15.16
C ILE A 437 -2.59 29.19 -16.62
N LEU A 438 -3.51 29.41 -17.55
CA LEU A 438 -3.29 29.41 -19.00
C LEU A 438 -3.36 30.84 -19.55
N ASN A 439 -2.52 31.17 -20.53
CA ASN A 439 -2.61 32.41 -21.30
C ASN A 439 -3.23 32.16 -22.69
N LYS A 440 -3.42 33.21 -23.50
CA LYS A 440 -3.98 33.08 -24.85
C LYS A 440 -3.12 32.20 -25.77
N GLU A 441 -1.80 32.32 -25.71
CA GLU A 441 -0.85 31.50 -26.47
C GLU A 441 -0.99 30.00 -26.12
N ASP A 442 -1.11 29.67 -24.82
CA ASP A 442 -1.34 28.30 -24.35
C ASP A 442 -2.64 27.74 -24.95
N ILE A 443 -3.69 28.55 -25.09
CA ILE A 443 -4.98 28.14 -25.65
C ILE A 443 -4.87 27.87 -27.15
N GLU A 444 -4.16 28.71 -27.89
CA GLU A 444 -3.88 28.46 -29.31
C GLU A 444 -3.09 27.16 -29.50
N ASP A 445 -2.10 26.92 -28.66
CA ASP A 445 -1.32 25.68 -28.68
C ASP A 445 -2.15 24.46 -28.27
N ILE A 446 -3.08 24.60 -27.32
CA ILE A 446 -4.07 23.56 -27.00
C ILE A 446 -4.86 23.20 -28.26
N ILE A 447 -5.39 24.18 -28.99
CA ILE A 447 -6.15 23.95 -30.23
C ILE A 447 -5.30 23.18 -31.24
N LYS A 448 -4.04 23.58 -31.46
CA LYS A 448 -3.10 22.88 -32.35
C LYS A 448 -2.88 21.43 -31.92
N ILE A 449 -2.67 21.18 -30.63
CA ILE A 449 -2.44 19.84 -30.07
C ILE A 449 -3.67 18.94 -30.27
N TYR A 450 -4.87 19.43 -29.95
CA TYR A 450 -6.11 18.67 -30.16
C TYR A 450 -6.34 18.38 -31.65
N THR A 451 -6.05 19.35 -32.53
CA THR A 451 -6.17 19.18 -33.98
C THR A 451 -5.25 18.06 -34.47
N LYS A 452 -3.98 18.06 -34.04
CA LYS A 452 -3.01 17.02 -34.40
C LYS A 452 -3.41 15.66 -33.84
N ALA A 453 -3.81 15.59 -32.57
CA ALA A 453 -4.24 14.33 -31.96
C ALA A 453 -5.49 13.73 -32.64
N GLN A 454 -6.39 14.57 -33.15
CA GLN A 454 -7.53 14.14 -33.95
C GLN A 454 -7.08 13.60 -35.31
N GLN A 455 -6.18 14.30 -36.02
CA GLN A 455 -5.62 13.86 -37.30
C GLN A 455 -4.90 12.50 -37.17
N ASP A 456 -4.19 12.30 -36.07
CA ASP A 456 -3.50 11.04 -35.74
C ASP A 456 -4.46 9.91 -35.30
N ASN A 457 -5.79 10.12 -35.32
CA ASN A 457 -6.81 9.19 -34.82
C ASN A 457 -6.62 8.75 -33.35
N LYS A 458 -5.94 9.57 -32.53
CA LYS A 458 -5.74 9.30 -31.09
C LYS A 458 -6.95 9.73 -30.27
N ILE A 459 -7.69 10.74 -30.72
CA ILE A 459 -8.88 11.25 -30.04
C ILE A 459 -10.04 11.49 -31.00
N THR A 460 -11.25 11.49 -30.46
CA THR A 460 -12.46 11.92 -31.17
C THR A 460 -12.94 13.27 -30.64
N VAL A 461 -13.04 14.31 -31.47
CA VAL A 461 -13.46 15.66 -31.01
C VAL A 461 -14.96 15.91 -31.17
N PHE A 462 -15.69 14.95 -31.73
CA PHE A 462 -17.13 15.06 -31.94
C PHE A 462 -17.89 14.50 -30.74
N PHE A 463 -18.87 15.27 -30.25
CA PHE A 463 -19.83 14.79 -29.27
C PHE A 463 -21.25 15.11 -29.73
N LYS A 464 -22.07 14.07 -29.93
CA LYS A 464 -23.45 14.20 -30.47
C LYS A 464 -23.51 15.09 -31.73
N ASN A 465 -22.62 14.84 -32.69
CA ASN A 465 -22.48 15.58 -33.96
C ASN A 465 -22.06 17.07 -33.83
N ARG A 466 -21.60 17.52 -32.66
CA ARG A 466 -21.00 18.86 -32.49
C ARG A 466 -19.48 18.78 -32.55
N ASN A 467 -18.85 19.65 -33.34
CA ASN A 467 -17.40 19.78 -33.41
C ASN A 467 -16.91 20.70 -32.29
N ILE A 468 -16.47 20.12 -31.18
CA ILE A 468 -16.04 20.86 -29.98
C ILE A 468 -14.80 21.71 -30.28
N LEU A 469 -13.91 21.23 -31.15
CA LEU A 469 -12.70 21.96 -31.52
C LEU A 469 -13.04 23.22 -32.32
N GLU A 470 -14.06 23.16 -33.17
CA GLU A 470 -14.55 24.33 -33.92
C GLU A 470 -15.18 25.36 -32.97
N GLU A 471 -16.00 24.94 -32.01
CA GLU A 471 -16.57 25.81 -30.97
C GLU A 471 -15.47 26.53 -30.17
N LEU A 472 -14.44 25.78 -29.75
CA LEU A 472 -13.29 26.35 -29.06
C LEU A 472 -12.55 27.36 -29.96
N SER A 473 -12.33 27.02 -31.23
CA SER A 473 -11.66 27.93 -32.16
C SER A 473 -12.44 29.22 -32.40
N LYS A 474 -13.78 29.16 -32.56
CA LYS A 474 -14.63 30.35 -32.76
C LYS A 474 -14.57 31.29 -31.57
N LYS A 475 -14.51 30.74 -30.35
CA LYS A 475 -14.44 31.52 -29.12
C LYS A 475 -13.13 32.32 -28.99
N TYR A 476 -12.03 31.80 -29.54
CA TYR A 476 -10.70 32.38 -29.37
C TYR A 476 -10.09 33.00 -30.65
N LYS A 477 -10.65 32.75 -31.85
CA LYS A 477 -10.22 33.37 -33.13
C LYS A 477 -10.64 34.83 -33.33
N HIS A 478 -11.51 35.40 -32.48
CA HIS A 478 -12.10 36.73 -32.68
C HIS A 478 -11.60 37.82 -31.71
N GLN A 479 -10.36 37.75 -31.21
CA GLN A 479 -9.82 38.77 -30.29
C GLN A 479 -8.37 39.21 -30.60
N ASN A 480 -7.99 39.18 -31.88
CA ASN A 480 -6.77 39.85 -32.34
C ASN A 480 -7.10 41.23 -32.87
#